data_AF-A0A9P1NMN1-F1
#
_entry.id   AF-A0A9P1NMN1-F1
#
_cell.length_a   1.000
_cell.length_b   1.000
_cell.length_c   1.000
_cell.angle_alpha   90.00
_cell.angle_beta   90.00
_cell.angle_gamma   90.00
#
_symmetry.space_group_name_H-M   'P 1'
#
loop_
_entity.id
_entity.type
_entity.pdbx_description
1 polymer ?
#
loop_
_entity_poly.entity_id
_entity_poly.type
_entity_poly.pdbx_seq_one_letter_code
_entity_poly.pdbx_strand_id
1 'polypeptide(L)'
;MGGAAPNAYPPPSVVRNDVDPVAGALSGTTGPTRLAALPEGGGDSAAGRSASGADPVVAGLAEPYRDAVQAGRNAAARAARSATAGRGAEAKAREAQAAARRAAGQARGGESGFGVHRFPNGDVYEGAWNRGLGNFSIQGTISRNGVGVYRFANGQVYEGEWKDDQMSGYGVLGFPSGDRFEGTFVNAVPNGPGVYRFANGDSYAGEVRQGRVDGHGELAFTNGERFSGVVVDRLPAGPGELSMRGGTRHVGQFRGGIQDGPGAAIDVTGAMQPGIWRGATLLSR
;
A
#
# COMPACT_ATOMS: atom_id res chain seq x y z
N MET A 1 51.11 -16.73 -0.43
CA MET A 1 50.59 -15.37 -0.68
C MET A 1 49.07 -15.48 -0.84
N GLY A 2 48.32 -15.14 0.20
CA GLY A 2 46.85 -15.19 0.18
C GLY A 2 46.30 -13.92 -0.49
N GLY A 3 45.77 -14.07 -1.69
CA GLY A 3 45.07 -12.99 -2.38
C GLY A 3 43.71 -12.76 -1.70
N ALA A 4 43.55 -11.60 -1.08
CA ALA A 4 42.25 -11.14 -0.60
C ALA A 4 41.29 -11.04 -1.79
N ALA A 5 40.14 -11.71 -1.71
CA ALA A 5 39.08 -11.62 -2.70
C ALA A 5 38.61 -10.16 -2.82
N PRO A 6 38.50 -9.60 -4.03
CA PRO A 6 38.07 -8.22 -4.21
C PRO A 6 36.64 -8.05 -3.72
N ASN A 7 36.47 -7.17 -2.72
CA ASN A 7 35.25 -6.59 -2.17
C ASN A 7 33.92 -7.27 -2.54
N ALA A 8 33.44 -8.03 -1.56
CA ALA A 8 32.11 -8.60 -1.46
C ALA A 8 31.02 -7.64 -1.93
N TYR A 9 30.14 -8.14 -2.81
CA TYR A 9 28.86 -7.54 -3.12
C TYR A 9 28.19 -7.14 -1.81
N PRO A 10 28.05 -5.84 -1.52
CA PRO A 10 27.43 -5.44 -0.27
C PRO A 10 26.00 -6.00 -0.30
N PRO A 11 25.49 -6.51 0.84
CA PRO A 11 24.07 -6.79 0.93
C PRO A 11 23.33 -5.52 0.48
N PRO A 12 22.24 -5.66 -0.30
CA PRO A 12 21.44 -4.51 -0.67
C PRO A 12 21.07 -3.81 0.64
N SER A 13 21.05 -2.47 0.64
CA SER A 13 20.66 -1.71 1.83
C SER A 13 19.43 -2.38 2.42
N VAL A 14 19.60 -2.98 3.61
CA VAL A 14 18.49 -3.54 4.35
C VAL A 14 17.49 -2.41 4.40
N VAL A 15 16.23 -2.71 4.06
CA VAL A 15 15.13 -1.81 4.39
C VAL A 15 15.18 -1.75 5.91
N ARG A 16 15.96 -0.80 6.44
CA ARG A 16 16.33 -0.72 7.86
C ARG A 16 15.04 -0.73 8.66
N ASN A 17 15.08 -1.26 9.87
CA ASN A 17 13.93 -1.24 10.78
C ASN A 17 13.40 0.18 11.11
N ASP A 18 13.95 1.26 10.53
CA ASP A 18 13.30 2.58 10.50
C ASP A 18 12.12 2.64 9.50
N VAL A 19 12.13 1.74 8.52
CA VAL A 19 11.01 1.36 7.65
C VAL A 19 10.38 0.05 8.12
N ASP A 20 10.73 -0.46 9.33
CA ASP A 20 9.85 -1.43 9.97
C ASP A 20 8.52 -0.71 10.12
N PRO A 21 7.45 -1.27 9.56
CA PRO A 21 6.08 -0.83 9.67
C PRO A 21 5.50 -0.37 11.01
N VAL A 22 6.20 -0.19 12.12
CA VAL A 22 5.60 -0.12 13.47
C VAL A 22 4.50 -1.17 13.59
N ALA A 23 4.91 -2.42 13.82
CA ALA A 23 4.02 -3.43 14.35
C ALA A 23 3.41 -2.87 15.65
N GLY A 24 2.24 -2.24 15.56
CA GLY A 24 1.65 -1.52 16.69
C GLY A 24 0.55 -0.52 16.35
N ALA A 25 0.63 0.23 15.24
CA ALA A 25 -0.29 1.36 15.04
C ALA A 25 -1.75 0.98 14.74
N LEU A 26 -1.99 -0.18 14.12
CA LEU A 26 -3.34 -0.75 13.93
C LEU A 26 -3.64 -1.91 14.87
N SER A 27 -2.66 -2.36 15.68
CA SER A 27 -2.88 -3.50 16.58
C SER A 27 -3.75 -3.13 17.80
N GLY A 28 -3.96 -1.83 18.05
CA GLY A 28 -4.79 -1.33 19.15
C GLY A 28 -5.99 -0.47 18.70
N THR A 29 -6.16 -0.20 17.41
CA THR A 29 -7.26 0.63 16.89
C THR A 29 -8.08 -0.18 15.90
N THR A 30 -9.21 -0.69 16.38
CA THR A 30 -10.27 -1.29 15.56
C THR A 30 -10.83 -0.27 14.57
N GLY A 31 -10.20 -0.09 13.42
CA GLY A 31 -10.66 0.81 12.35
C GLY A 31 -10.89 2.27 12.79
N PRO A 32 -11.38 3.12 11.89
CA PRO A 32 -11.98 4.39 12.28
C PRO A 32 -13.14 4.15 13.26
N THR A 33 -13.29 5.01 14.26
CA THR A 33 -14.38 4.89 15.25
C THR A 33 -15.75 4.90 14.56
N ARG A 34 -16.50 3.81 14.72
CA ARG A 34 -17.78 3.55 14.05
C ARG A 34 -18.81 4.62 14.41
N LEU A 35 -19.39 5.28 13.40
CA LEU A 35 -20.47 6.25 13.59
C LEU A 35 -21.68 5.60 14.29
N ALA A 36 -22.30 6.31 15.23
CA ALA A 36 -23.60 5.88 15.77
C ALA A 36 -24.64 5.82 14.63
N ALA A 37 -25.48 4.79 14.61
CA ALA A 37 -26.53 4.68 13.60
C ALA A 37 -27.33 5.98 13.53
N LEU A 38 -27.44 6.55 12.33
CA LEU A 38 -28.33 7.67 12.10
C LEU A 38 -29.75 7.20 12.51
N PRO A 39 -30.50 7.95 13.34
CA PRO A 39 -31.89 7.61 13.57
C PRO A 39 -32.58 7.57 12.21
N GLU A 40 -33.29 6.48 11.90
CA GLU A 40 -34.04 6.37 10.64
C GLU A 40 -35.00 7.56 10.55
N GLY A 41 -34.65 8.53 9.70
CA GLY A 41 -35.49 9.68 9.46
C GLY A 41 -36.71 9.23 8.68
N GLY A 42 -37.87 9.19 9.33
CA GLY A 42 -39.14 9.04 8.63
C GLY A 42 -39.34 10.22 7.68
N GLY A 43 -39.35 9.95 6.37
CA GLY A 43 -39.58 10.98 5.36
C GLY A 43 -39.35 10.50 3.93
N ASP A 44 -40.45 10.08 3.30
CA ASP A 44 -40.76 9.85 1.89
C ASP A 44 -39.64 9.76 0.83
N SER A 45 -39.70 8.63 0.15
CA SER A 45 -39.06 8.26 -1.11
C SER A 45 -39.10 9.35 -2.19
N ALA A 46 -37.94 9.67 -2.75
CA ALA A 46 -37.84 10.23 -4.10
C ALA A 46 -36.80 9.45 -4.93
N ALA A 47 -37.28 8.96 -6.06
CA ALA A 47 -36.61 8.06 -6.98
C ALA A 47 -35.44 8.70 -7.75
N GLY A 48 -34.45 7.84 -8.05
CA GLY A 48 -33.63 7.76 -9.27
C GLY A 48 -33.06 9.03 -9.91
N ARG A 49 -31.74 9.04 -10.16
CA ARG A 49 -31.14 9.43 -11.46
C ARG A 49 -29.62 9.20 -11.51
N SER A 50 -29.17 8.90 -12.73
CA SER A 50 -27.80 8.69 -13.18
C SER A 50 -27.09 10.00 -13.57
N ALA A 51 -25.79 10.05 -13.28
CA ALA A 51 -24.65 10.72 -13.94
C ALA A 51 -24.70 12.21 -14.35
N SER A 52 -23.60 12.90 -13.95
CA SER A 52 -23.05 14.17 -14.44
C SER A 52 -23.87 15.45 -14.26
N GLY A 53 -24.11 15.80 -13.00
CA GLY A 53 -24.47 17.13 -12.53
C GLY A 53 -24.19 17.17 -11.03
N ALA A 54 -23.78 18.31 -10.47
CA ALA A 54 -23.52 18.42 -9.03
C ALA A 54 -24.72 17.87 -8.23
N ASP A 55 -24.46 16.98 -7.28
CA ASP A 55 -25.48 16.33 -6.47
C ASP A 55 -26.31 17.42 -5.74
N PRO A 56 -27.61 17.58 -6.04
CA PRO A 56 -28.40 18.69 -5.52
C PRO A 56 -28.49 18.66 -3.99
N VAL A 57 -28.30 17.50 -3.36
CA VAL A 57 -28.22 17.35 -1.90
C VAL A 57 -26.97 18.05 -1.34
N VAL A 58 -25.83 17.98 -2.05
CA VAL A 58 -24.58 18.65 -1.65
C VAL A 58 -24.65 20.16 -1.91
N ALA A 59 -25.30 20.58 -2.99
CA ALA A 59 -25.48 22.00 -3.31
C ALA A 59 -26.30 22.75 -2.23
N GLY A 60 -27.23 22.07 -1.55
CA GLY A 60 -28.03 22.63 -0.47
C GLY A 60 -27.33 22.77 0.89
N LEU A 61 -26.12 22.22 1.05
CA LEU A 61 -25.39 22.28 2.32
C LEU A 61 -24.81 23.67 2.59
N ALA A 62 -24.78 24.09 3.86
CA ALA A 62 -24.02 25.25 4.27
C ALA A 62 -22.52 25.01 4.08
N GLU A 63 -21.76 26.06 3.77
CA GLU A 63 -20.31 26.03 4.04
C GLU A 63 -20.11 25.97 5.55
N PRO A 64 -19.26 25.08 6.09
CA PRO A 64 -18.10 24.38 5.48
C PRO A 64 -18.34 22.92 5.04
N TYR A 65 -19.57 22.42 5.13
CA TYR A 65 -19.86 21.00 4.91
C TYR A 65 -19.87 20.64 3.43
N ARG A 66 -20.34 21.55 2.57
CA ARG A 66 -20.33 21.38 1.12
C ARG A 66 -18.90 21.16 0.62
N ASP A 67 -17.97 22.04 0.98
CA ASP A 67 -16.56 21.94 0.62
C ASP A 67 -15.94 20.62 1.12
N ALA A 68 -16.21 20.24 2.37
CA ALA A 68 -15.67 19.01 2.93
C ALA A 68 -16.18 17.74 2.23
N VAL A 69 -17.49 17.69 1.92
CA VAL A 69 -18.09 16.56 1.19
C VAL A 69 -17.55 16.49 -0.24
N GLN A 70 -17.44 17.62 -0.93
CA GLN A 70 -16.90 17.67 -2.29
C GLN A 70 -15.42 17.26 -2.32
N ALA A 71 -14.62 17.75 -1.36
CA ALA A 71 -13.22 17.37 -1.21
C ALA A 71 -13.09 15.87 -0.91
N GLY A 72 -13.93 15.33 -0.02
CA GLY A 72 -13.96 13.90 0.31
C GLY A 72 -14.27 13.03 -0.90
N ARG A 73 -15.31 13.37 -1.69
CA ARG A 73 -15.65 12.66 -2.94
C ARG A 73 -14.53 12.72 -3.97
N ASN A 74 -13.90 13.88 -4.13
CA ASN A 74 -12.77 14.04 -5.05
C ASN A 74 -11.57 13.18 -4.62
N ALA A 75 -11.29 13.13 -3.31
CA ALA A 75 -10.24 12.29 -2.75
C ALA A 75 -10.56 10.80 -2.90
N ALA A 76 -11.81 10.38 -2.64
CA ALA A 76 -12.26 9.00 -2.86
C ALA A 76 -12.13 8.57 -4.32
N ALA A 77 -12.49 9.45 -5.28
CA ALA A 77 -12.32 9.17 -6.70
C ALA A 77 -10.84 9.03 -7.11
N ARG A 78 -9.94 9.82 -6.51
CA ARG A 78 -8.48 9.66 -6.71
C ARG A 78 -8.00 8.36 -6.10
N ALA A 79 -8.42 8.05 -4.88
CA ALA A 79 -8.09 6.81 -4.18
C ALA A 79 -8.53 5.57 -4.98
N ALA A 80 -9.72 5.56 -5.58
CA ALA A 80 -10.19 4.46 -6.41
C ALA A 80 -9.30 4.20 -7.64
N ARG A 81 -8.79 5.27 -8.28
CA ARG A 81 -7.83 5.17 -9.40
C ARG A 81 -6.49 4.63 -8.91
N SER A 82 -5.95 5.19 -7.82
CA SER A 82 -4.69 4.74 -7.23
C SER A 82 -4.78 3.28 -6.76
N ALA A 83 -5.91 2.86 -6.18
CA ALA A 83 -6.16 1.48 -5.77
C ALA A 83 -6.26 0.52 -6.96
N THR A 84 -6.86 0.95 -8.07
CA THR A 84 -6.88 0.18 -9.32
C THR A 84 -5.47 0.00 -9.88
N ALA A 85 -4.65 1.06 -9.87
CA ALA A 85 -3.24 0.95 -10.22
C ALA A 85 -2.48 0.02 -9.26
N GLY A 86 -2.75 0.10 -7.96
CA GLY A 86 -2.18 -0.78 -6.92
C GLY A 86 -2.49 -2.25 -7.17
N ARG A 87 -3.75 -2.60 -7.44
CA ARG A 87 -4.17 -3.97 -7.80
C ARG A 87 -3.53 -4.45 -9.12
N GLY A 88 -3.35 -3.55 -10.09
CA GLY A 88 -2.61 -3.85 -11.31
C GLY A 88 -1.12 -4.14 -11.05
N ALA A 89 -0.49 -3.38 -10.14
CA ALA A 89 0.89 -3.61 -9.71
C ALA A 89 1.03 -4.91 -8.91
N GLU A 90 0.04 -5.27 -8.08
CA GLU A 90 -0.01 -6.56 -7.39
C GLU A 90 0.01 -7.74 -8.37
N ALA A 91 -0.78 -7.69 -9.44
CA ALA A 91 -0.80 -8.73 -10.46
C ALA A 91 0.59 -8.92 -11.10
N LYS A 92 1.25 -7.83 -11.47
CA LYS A 92 2.61 -7.85 -12.03
C LYS A 92 3.66 -8.31 -11.01
N ALA A 93 3.52 -7.92 -9.75
CA ALA A 93 4.37 -8.40 -8.66
C ALA A 93 4.27 -9.92 -8.45
N ARG A 94 3.07 -10.50 -8.61
CA ARG A 94 2.89 -11.96 -8.55
C ARG A 94 3.52 -12.68 -9.74
N GLU A 95 3.46 -12.09 -10.94
CA GLU A 95 4.18 -12.59 -12.11
C GLU A 95 5.70 -12.55 -11.89
N ALA A 96 6.22 -11.44 -11.37
CA ALA A 96 7.63 -11.28 -11.01
C ALA A 96 8.06 -12.27 -9.91
N GLN A 97 7.23 -12.50 -8.90
CA GLN A 97 7.45 -13.51 -7.87
C GLN A 97 7.55 -14.92 -8.47
N ALA A 98 6.62 -15.28 -9.37
CA ALA A 98 6.67 -16.58 -10.05
C ALA A 98 7.92 -16.72 -10.94
N ALA A 99 8.36 -15.64 -11.61
CA ALA A 99 9.61 -15.61 -12.36
C ALA A 99 10.84 -15.76 -11.45
N ALA A 100 10.88 -15.05 -10.32
CA ALA A 100 11.95 -15.15 -9.32
C ALA A 100 12.08 -16.56 -8.76
N ARG A 101 10.97 -17.23 -8.44
CA ARG A 101 10.98 -18.63 -7.97
C ARG A 101 11.51 -19.61 -9.01
N ARG A 102 11.16 -19.41 -10.29
CA ARG A 102 11.73 -20.19 -11.40
C ARG A 102 13.24 -19.98 -11.51
N ALA A 103 13.69 -18.72 -11.51
CA ALA A 103 15.11 -18.37 -11.55
C ALA A 103 15.89 -18.95 -10.36
N ALA A 104 15.31 -18.99 -9.15
CA ALA A 104 15.91 -19.66 -8.01
C ALA A 104 16.07 -21.17 -8.23
N GLY A 105 15.12 -21.82 -8.92
CA GLY A 105 15.23 -23.22 -9.34
C GLY A 105 16.39 -23.43 -10.32
N GLN A 106 16.49 -22.60 -11.35
CA GLN A 106 17.58 -22.63 -12.34
C GLN A 106 18.95 -22.40 -11.68
N ALA A 107 19.02 -21.46 -10.73
CA ALA A 107 20.21 -21.19 -9.93
C ALA A 107 20.69 -22.41 -9.14
N ARG A 108 19.78 -23.14 -8.51
CA ARG A 108 20.09 -24.39 -7.79
C ARG A 108 20.49 -25.52 -8.75
N GLY A 109 19.94 -25.52 -9.96
CA GLY A 109 20.29 -26.46 -11.03
C GLY A 109 21.64 -26.18 -11.71
N GLY A 110 22.29 -25.05 -11.40
CA GLY A 110 23.58 -24.68 -12.00
C GLY A 110 23.47 -24.19 -13.45
N GLU A 111 22.30 -23.71 -13.87
CA GLU A 111 22.09 -23.19 -15.22
C GLU A 111 22.92 -21.92 -15.47
N SER A 112 23.47 -21.81 -16.68
CA SER A 112 24.25 -20.64 -17.11
C SER A 112 23.46 -19.34 -16.94
N GLY A 113 24.07 -18.34 -16.30
CA GLY A 113 23.44 -17.03 -16.03
C GLY A 113 22.66 -16.97 -14.70
N PHE A 114 22.48 -18.10 -14.00
CA PHE A 114 21.86 -18.17 -12.69
C PHE A 114 22.87 -18.67 -11.64
N GLY A 115 22.62 -18.36 -10.37
CA GLY A 115 23.51 -18.77 -9.30
C GLY A 115 22.96 -18.52 -7.91
N VAL A 116 23.43 -19.34 -6.97
CA VAL A 116 23.18 -19.19 -5.54
C VAL A 116 24.38 -18.52 -4.90
N HIS A 117 24.16 -17.45 -4.16
CA HIS A 117 25.19 -16.81 -3.35
C HIS A 117 24.75 -16.71 -1.89
N ARG A 118 25.63 -17.14 -1.00
CA ARG A 118 25.45 -17.05 0.46
C ARG A 118 26.43 -16.02 0.98
N PHE A 119 25.90 -14.93 1.53
CA PHE A 119 26.70 -13.82 2.01
C PHE A 119 27.22 -14.10 3.43
N PRO A 120 28.36 -13.50 3.84
CA PRO A 120 28.90 -13.66 5.19
C PRO A 120 27.97 -13.21 6.32
N ASN A 121 27.06 -12.27 6.04
CA ASN A 121 26.05 -11.80 7.00
C ASN A 121 24.86 -12.77 7.17
N GLY A 122 24.85 -13.89 6.46
CA GLY A 122 23.77 -14.89 6.50
C GLY A 122 22.70 -14.70 5.41
N ASP A 123 22.76 -13.62 4.62
CA ASP A 123 21.83 -13.44 3.51
C ASP A 123 22.06 -14.48 2.43
N VAL A 124 21.01 -14.78 1.66
CA VAL A 124 21.07 -15.71 0.53
C VAL A 124 20.35 -15.12 -0.66
N TYR A 125 21.04 -15.08 -1.81
CA TYR A 125 20.43 -14.77 -3.11
C TYR A 125 20.41 -16.01 -4.00
N GLU A 126 19.28 -16.21 -4.69
CA GLU A 126 19.05 -17.28 -5.64
C GLU A 126 18.37 -16.69 -6.88
N GLY A 127 19.10 -16.52 -7.98
CA GLY A 127 18.51 -15.92 -9.17
C GLY A 127 19.50 -15.63 -10.29
N ALA A 128 19.08 -14.75 -11.19
CA ALA A 128 19.88 -14.33 -12.34
C ALA A 128 21.01 -13.37 -11.95
N TRP A 129 22.13 -13.49 -12.65
CA TRP A 129 23.32 -12.67 -12.48
C TRP A 129 23.73 -12.10 -13.84
N ASN A 130 24.09 -10.83 -13.88
CA ASN A 130 24.79 -10.30 -15.04
C ASN A 130 26.25 -10.75 -14.99
N ARG A 131 26.66 -11.62 -15.92
CA ARG A 131 28.09 -11.89 -16.15
C ARG A 131 28.57 -10.91 -17.21
N GLY A 132 29.41 -9.95 -16.82
CA GLY A 132 30.07 -9.06 -17.77
C GLY A 132 30.70 -9.87 -18.90
N LEU A 133 30.25 -9.64 -20.14
CA LEU A 133 30.75 -10.34 -21.30
C LEU A 133 32.19 -9.92 -21.57
N GLY A 134 33.12 -10.89 -21.52
CA GLY A 134 34.36 -10.85 -22.29
C GLY A 134 35.64 -10.52 -21.52
N ASN A 135 36.67 -11.32 -21.79
CA ASN A 135 38.08 -11.03 -21.54
C ASN A 135 38.43 -9.56 -21.86
N PHE A 136 39.29 -8.96 -21.02
CA PHE A 136 39.74 -7.56 -20.98
C PHE A 136 38.91 -6.62 -20.08
N SER A 137 39.42 -6.47 -18.85
CA SER A 137 39.11 -5.46 -17.82
C SER A 137 38.72 -4.10 -18.42
N ILE A 138 37.81 -3.30 -17.85
CA ILE A 138 37.87 -2.77 -16.48
C ILE A 138 36.42 -2.47 -15.96
N GLN A 139 36.07 -2.93 -14.74
CA GLN A 139 34.78 -2.76 -14.02
C GLN A 139 33.55 -3.61 -14.44
N GLY A 140 33.74 -4.78 -15.04
CA GLY A 140 32.69 -5.80 -15.21
C GLY A 140 32.32 -6.51 -13.90
N THR A 141 31.61 -5.83 -13.01
CA THR A 141 31.18 -6.36 -11.70
C THR A 141 30.00 -7.32 -11.89
N ILE A 142 30.04 -8.54 -11.33
CA ILE A 142 28.96 -9.53 -11.43
C ILE A 142 27.79 -9.09 -10.54
N SER A 143 26.82 -8.35 -11.07
CA SER A 143 25.69 -7.86 -10.27
C SER A 143 24.46 -8.76 -10.37
N ARG A 144 23.63 -8.77 -9.33
CA ARG A 144 22.28 -9.33 -9.41
C ARG A 144 21.47 -8.53 -10.42
N ASN A 145 20.91 -9.21 -11.41
CA ASN A 145 20.19 -8.58 -12.51
C ASN A 145 19.16 -9.55 -13.07
N GLY A 146 17.98 -9.06 -13.48
CA GLY A 146 16.88 -9.90 -13.95
C GLY A 146 15.91 -10.21 -12.82
N VAL A 147 15.75 -11.48 -12.46
CA VAL A 147 14.82 -11.92 -11.41
C VAL A 147 15.49 -12.85 -10.42
N GLY A 148 15.06 -12.80 -9.16
CA GLY A 148 15.65 -13.63 -8.12
C GLY A 148 14.97 -13.50 -6.76
N VAL A 149 15.26 -14.49 -5.92
CA VAL A 149 14.80 -14.56 -4.53
C VAL A 149 15.95 -14.16 -3.62
N TYR A 150 15.71 -13.22 -2.73
CA TYR A 150 16.64 -12.80 -1.70
C TYR A 150 16.05 -13.05 -0.32
N ARG A 151 16.78 -13.78 0.51
CA ARG A 151 16.43 -14.09 1.88
C ARG A 151 17.39 -13.33 2.76
N PHE A 152 16.86 -12.37 3.50
CA PHE A 152 17.64 -11.58 4.43
C PHE A 152 17.83 -12.37 5.73
N ALA A 153 18.98 -12.19 6.39
CA ALA A 153 19.30 -12.81 7.67
C ALA A 153 18.35 -12.37 8.79
N ASN A 154 17.72 -11.20 8.65
CA ASN A 154 16.66 -10.71 9.55
C ASN A 154 15.30 -11.41 9.34
N GLY A 155 15.19 -12.33 8.38
CA GLY A 155 13.98 -13.09 8.07
C GLY A 155 13.07 -12.47 7.00
N GLN A 156 13.38 -11.26 6.49
CA GLN A 156 12.66 -10.71 5.34
C GLN A 156 12.94 -11.56 4.09
N VAL A 157 11.98 -11.57 3.15
CA VAL A 157 12.14 -12.25 1.86
C VAL A 157 11.65 -11.34 0.75
N TYR A 158 12.53 -11.08 -0.21
CA TYR A 158 12.18 -10.41 -1.46
C TYR A 158 12.16 -11.41 -2.61
N GLU A 159 11.11 -11.34 -3.42
CA GLU A 159 10.95 -12.13 -4.63
C GLU A 159 10.51 -11.21 -5.77
N GLY A 160 11.39 -10.94 -6.72
CA GLY A 160 11.06 -9.99 -7.79
C GLY A 160 12.23 -9.67 -8.70
N GLU A 161 12.13 -8.51 -9.32
CA GLU A 161 13.09 -8.00 -10.28
C GLU A 161 14.31 -7.33 -9.60
N TRP A 162 15.46 -7.50 -10.23
CA TRP A 162 16.75 -6.99 -9.78
C TRP A 162 17.41 -6.21 -10.90
N LYS A 163 18.01 -5.08 -10.55
CA LYS A 163 18.85 -4.31 -11.46
C LYS A 163 20.03 -3.76 -10.69
N ASP A 164 21.23 -4.08 -11.16
CA ASP A 164 22.49 -3.55 -10.63
C ASP A 164 22.58 -3.67 -9.09
N ASP A 165 22.32 -4.88 -8.59
CA ASP A 165 22.32 -5.22 -7.15
C ASP A 165 21.21 -4.57 -6.30
N GLN A 166 20.24 -3.93 -6.93
CA GLN A 166 19.11 -3.29 -6.26
C GLN A 166 17.79 -3.97 -6.62
N MET A 167 16.89 -4.10 -5.64
CA MET A 167 15.50 -4.46 -5.92
C MET A 167 14.89 -3.36 -6.78
N SER A 168 14.29 -3.73 -7.90
CA SER A 168 13.75 -2.78 -8.88
C SER A 168 12.49 -3.36 -9.52
N GLY A 169 11.75 -2.57 -10.29
CA GLY A 169 10.62 -3.09 -11.05
C GLY A 169 9.52 -3.64 -10.15
N TYR A 170 8.92 -4.78 -10.50
CA TYR A 170 7.89 -5.40 -9.68
C TYR A 170 8.46 -6.48 -8.76
N GLY A 171 7.92 -6.58 -7.56
CA GLY A 171 8.32 -7.62 -6.62
C GLY A 171 7.38 -7.75 -5.43
N VAL A 172 7.70 -8.75 -4.63
CA VAL A 172 7.01 -9.08 -3.39
C VAL A 172 8.03 -9.02 -2.27
N LEU A 173 7.74 -8.22 -1.24
CA LEU A 173 8.53 -8.17 -0.01
C LEU A 173 7.68 -8.68 1.15
N GLY A 174 8.09 -9.80 1.75
CA GLY A 174 7.50 -10.35 2.96
C GLY A 174 8.35 -10.01 4.19
N PHE A 175 7.67 -9.73 5.30
CA PHE A 175 8.29 -9.39 6.58
C PHE A 175 8.08 -10.50 7.61
N PRO A 176 9.00 -10.69 8.57
CA PRO A 176 8.82 -11.65 9.67
C PRO A 176 7.58 -11.40 10.52
N SER A 177 7.10 -10.15 10.57
CA SER A 177 5.86 -9.76 11.25
C SER A 177 4.61 -10.41 10.65
N GLY A 178 4.68 -10.91 9.42
CA GLY A 178 3.53 -11.35 8.62
C GLY A 178 3.03 -10.30 7.64
N ASP A 179 3.54 -9.06 7.71
CA ASP A 179 3.24 -8.04 6.72
C ASP A 179 3.79 -8.44 5.33
N ARG A 180 3.12 -7.99 4.28
CA ARG A 180 3.53 -8.26 2.90
C ARG A 180 3.21 -7.10 1.98
N PHE A 181 4.18 -6.68 1.18
CA PHE A 181 4.00 -5.71 0.11
C PHE A 181 4.15 -6.36 -1.26
N GLU A 182 3.24 -6.01 -2.18
CA GLU A 182 3.20 -6.47 -3.57
C GLU A 182 3.08 -5.24 -4.47
N GLY A 183 4.15 -4.88 -5.20
CA GLY A 183 4.11 -3.68 -6.03
C GLY A 183 5.46 -3.26 -6.59
N THR A 184 5.60 -1.97 -6.83
CA THR A 184 6.78 -1.40 -7.49
C THR A 184 7.90 -1.07 -6.50
N PHE A 185 9.14 -1.34 -6.90
CA PHE A 185 10.38 -1.03 -6.19
C PHE A 185 11.25 -0.11 -7.04
N VAL A 186 11.80 0.92 -6.40
CA VAL A 186 12.77 1.84 -7.00
C VAL A 186 13.93 2.00 -6.04
N ASN A 187 15.15 1.73 -6.50
CA ASN A 187 16.38 1.83 -5.71
C ASN A 187 16.28 1.09 -4.37
N ALA A 188 15.85 -0.17 -4.39
CA ALA A 188 15.64 -1.02 -3.23
C ALA A 188 14.51 -0.60 -2.25
N VAL A 189 13.69 0.40 -2.60
CA VAL A 189 12.61 0.89 -1.73
C VAL A 189 11.25 0.76 -2.42
N PRO A 190 10.19 0.29 -1.71
CA PRO A 190 8.82 0.35 -2.20
C PRO A 190 8.43 1.78 -2.61
N ASN A 191 8.09 1.97 -3.88
CA ASN A 191 7.75 3.29 -4.40
C ASN A 191 6.90 3.18 -5.66
N GLY A 192 5.71 3.78 -5.63
CA GLY A 192 4.71 3.71 -6.68
C GLY A 192 3.48 2.89 -6.26
N PRO A 193 2.70 2.40 -7.22
CA PRO A 193 1.50 1.63 -6.93
C PRO A 193 1.83 0.28 -6.28
N GLY A 194 1.00 -0.15 -5.34
CA GLY A 194 1.07 -1.49 -4.79
C GLY A 194 -0.08 -1.83 -3.86
N VAL A 195 -0.03 -3.06 -3.36
CA VAL A 195 -0.92 -3.57 -2.33
C VAL A 195 -0.09 -3.94 -1.12
N TYR A 196 -0.53 -3.47 0.04
CA TYR A 196 0.03 -3.81 1.33
C TYR A 196 -0.98 -4.69 2.08
N ARG A 197 -0.54 -5.84 2.57
CA ARG A 197 -1.32 -6.74 3.43
C ARG A 197 -0.69 -6.71 4.80
N PHE A 198 -1.46 -6.30 5.79
CA PHE A 198 -0.99 -6.18 7.16
C PHE A 198 -1.15 -7.52 7.88
N ALA A 199 -0.28 -7.79 8.86
CA ALA A 199 -0.31 -9.01 9.65
C ALA A 199 -1.63 -9.19 10.42
N ASN A 200 -2.32 -8.09 10.75
CA ASN A 200 -3.63 -8.10 11.40
C ASN A 200 -4.79 -8.46 10.45
N GLY A 201 -4.52 -8.66 9.15
CA GLY A 201 -5.50 -9.00 8.12
C GLY A 201 -6.08 -7.81 7.36
N ASP A 202 -5.81 -6.57 7.79
CA ASP A 202 -6.18 -5.38 7.04
C ASP A 202 -5.39 -5.31 5.72
N SER A 203 -5.85 -4.48 4.79
CA SER A 203 -5.12 -4.26 3.54
C SER A 203 -5.24 -2.84 3.03
N TYR A 204 -4.24 -2.44 2.26
CA TYR A 204 -4.18 -1.18 1.54
C TYR A 204 -3.93 -1.45 0.06
N ALA A 205 -4.61 -0.72 -0.82
CA ALA A 205 -4.31 -0.67 -2.24
C ALA A 205 -4.18 0.80 -2.67
N GLY A 206 -3.04 1.19 -3.22
CA GLY A 206 -2.82 2.57 -3.61
C GLY A 206 -1.37 2.95 -3.82
N GLU A 207 -1.05 4.21 -3.56
CA GLU A 207 0.29 4.77 -3.66
C GLU A 207 1.13 4.46 -2.42
N VAL A 208 2.37 4.01 -2.65
CA VAL A 208 3.41 3.87 -1.63
C VAL A 208 4.55 4.79 -1.99
N ARG A 209 5.06 5.54 -1.02
CA ARG A 209 6.13 6.54 -1.23
C ARG A 209 7.24 6.29 -0.21
N GLN A 210 8.46 6.03 -0.71
CA GLN A 210 9.63 5.83 0.14
C GLN A 210 9.39 4.77 1.24
N GLY A 211 8.75 3.66 0.89
CA GLY A 211 8.44 2.57 1.82
C GLY A 211 7.22 2.79 2.71
N ARG A 212 6.58 3.97 2.67
CA ARG A 212 5.41 4.30 3.50
C ARG A 212 4.11 4.29 2.69
N VAL A 213 3.03 3.87 3.37
CA VAL A 213 1.66 3.92 2.86
C VAL A 213 1.17 5.37 2.96
N ASP A 214 1.62 6.18 2.00
CA ASP A 214 1.43 7.62 1.94
C ASP A 214 0.90 8.01 0.55
N GLY A 215 -0.29 8.60 0.50
CA GLY A 215 -0.91 9.07 -0.74
C GLY A 215 -2.39 8.72 -0.83
N HIS A 216 -2.90 8.64 -2.05
CA HIS A 216 -4.28 8.24 -2.29
C HIS A 216 -4.41 6.72 -2.37
N GLY A 217 -5.39 6.15 -1.68
CA GLY A 217 -5.66 4.72 -1.77
C GLY A 217 -6.85 4.25 -0.94
N GLU A 218 -7.09 2.95 -1.03
CA GLU A 218 -8.18 2.26 -0.34
C GLU A 218 -7.62 1.43 0.81
N LEU A 219 -8.09 1.68 2.03
CA LEU A 219 -7.90 0.80 3.18
C LEU A 219 -9.13 -0.10 3.30
N ALA A 220 -8.91 -1.39 3.46
CA ALA A 220 -9.94 -2.37 3.77
C ALA A 220 -9.61 -3.02 5.11
N PHE A 221 -10.54 -2.90 6.04
CA PHE A 221 -10.37 -3.37 7.40
C PHE A 221 -11.05 -4.73 7.59
N THR A 222 -10.49 -5.57 8.45
CA THR A 222 -11.05 -6.89 8.80
C THR A 222 -12.45 -6.83 9.41
N ASN A 223 -12.81 -5.70 10.03
CA ASN A 223 -14.16 -5.44 10.54
C ASN A 223 -15.21 -5.22 9.42
N GLY A 224 -14.80 -5.21 8.15
CA GLY A 224 -15.63 -5.03 6.96
C GLY A 224 -15.78 -3.58 6.49
N GLU A 225 -15.17 -2.62 7.20
CA GLU A 225 -15.16 -1.22 6.80
C GLU A 225 -14.14 -0.96 5.70
N ARG A 226 -14.37 0.11 4.92
CA ARG A 226 -13.48 0.52 3.83
C ARG A 226 -13.33 2.02 3.81
N PHE A 227 -12.11 2.50 3.73
CA PHE A 227 -11.81 3.91 3.55
C PHE A 227 -11.20 4.16 2.17
N SER A 228 -11.67 5.19 1.47
CA SER A 228 -11.14 5.65 0.19
C SER A 228 -10.81 7.14 0.30
N GLY A 229 -9.53 7.49 0.29
CA GLY A 229 -9.13 8.89 0.43
C GLY A 229 -7.63 9.07 0.55
N VAL A 230 -7.23 10.11 1.27
CA VAL A 230 -5.83 10.36 1.60
C VAL A 230 -5.44 9.51 2.83
N VAL A 231 -4.29 8.84 2.71
CA VAL A 231 -3.70 7.99 3.75
C VAL A 231 -2.29 8.52 4.02
N VAL A 232 -1.96 8.67 5.30
CA VAL A 232 -0.63 9.08 5.78
C VAL A 232 -0.26 8.17 6.93
N ASP A 233 0.94 7.59 6.89
CA ASP A 233 1.41 6.66 7.91
C ASP A 233 0.40 5.54 8.19
N ARG A 234 -0.24 5.03 7.11
CA ARG A 234 -1.26 3.96 7.11
C ARG A 234 -2.61 4.34 7.73
N LEU A 235 -2.79 5.60 8.12
CA LEU A 235 -4.04 6.06 8.72
C LEU A 235 -4.81 6.97 7.76
N PRO A 236 -6.15 6.89 7.74
CA PRO A 236 -6.99 7.91 7.12
C PRO A 236 -6.60 9.31 7.60
N ALA A 237 -6.33 10.20 6.65
CA ALA A 237 -5.91 11.58 6.91
C ALA A 237 -6.44 12.50 5.81
N GLY A 238 -6.85 13.72 6.15
CA GLY A 238 -7.43 14.67 5.19
C GLY A 238 -8.77 14.21 4.61
N PRO A 239 -9.14 14.66 3.41
CA PRO A 239 -10.44 14.34 2.82
C PRO A 239 -10.53 12.87 2.39
N GLY A 240 -11.70 12.25 2.62
CA GLY A 240 -11.99 10.92 2.13
C GLY A 240 -13.42 10.47 2.35
N GLU A 241 -13.67 9.20 2.07
CA GLU A 241 -14.95 8.51 2.29
C GLU A 241 -14.71 7.22 3.07
N LEU A 242 -15.45 7.03 4.16
CA LEU A 242 -15.48 5.81 4.95
C LEU A 242 -16.81 5.10 4.74
N SER A 243 -16.78 3.89 4.21
CA SER A 243 -17.91 2.97 4.14
C SER A 243 -17.92 2.04 5.34
N MET A 244 -19.02 2.03 6.09
CA MET A 244 -19.17 1.24 7.31
C MET A 244 -19.89 -0.08 7.04
N ARG A 245 -19.70 -1.05 7.94
CA ARG A 245 -20.48 -2.29 7.95
C ARG A 245 -21.95 -1.96 8.28
N GLY A 246 -22.80 -1.97 7.26
CA GLY A 246 -24.21 -1.54 7.32
C GLY A 246 -24.63 -0.63 6.16
N GLY A 247 -23.67 -0.18 5.33
CA GLY A 247 -23.96 0.61 4.12
C GLY A 247 -24.00 2.12 4.35
N THR A 248 -24.03 2.57 5.61
CA THR A 248 -23.77 3.97 5.96
C THR A 248 -22.36 4.36 5.55
N ARG A 249 -22.24 5.58 5.01
CA ARG A 249 -20.98 6.16 4.56
C ARG A 249 -20.75 7.49 5.27
N HIS A 250 -19.50 7.86 5.47
CA HIS A 250 -19.12 9.19 5.93
C HIS A 250 -18.19 9.81 4.90
N VAL A 251 -18.46 11.05 4.50
CA VAL A 251 -17.62 11.80 3.56
C VAL A 251 -17.20 13.11 4.23
N GLY A 252 -15.90 13.34 4.37
CA GLY A 252 -15.40 14.50 5.08
C GLY A 252 -13.92 14.44 5.42
N GLN A 253 -13.55 15.13 6.49
CA GLN A 253 -12.18 15.23 6.97
C GLN A 253 -11.82 14.12 7.96
N PHE A 254 -10.59 13.61 7.85
CA PHE A 254 -10.03 12.60 8.71
C PHE A 254 -8.70 13.07 9.30
N ARG A 255 -8.38 12.65 10.53
CA ARG A 255 -7.10 12.91 11.17
C ARG A 255 -6.75 11.77 12.10
N GLY A 256 -5.54 11.22 12.00
CA GLY A 256 -5.11 10.11 12.86
C GLY A 256 -6.04 8.90 12.79
N GLY A 257 -6.64 8.65 11.63
CA GLY A 257 -7.55 7.53 11.41
C GLY A 257 -8.98 7.71 11.89
N ILE A 258 -9.35 8.85 12.49
CA ILE A 258 -10.74 9.14 12.88
C ILE A 258 -11.34 10.24 12.02
N GLN A 259 -12.67 10.28 11.94
CA GLN A 259 -13.41 11.42 11.40
C GLN A 259 -13.11 12.63 12.29
N ASP A 260 -12.56 13.71 11.75
CA ASP A 260 -12.19 14.90 12.53
C ASP A 260 -12.34 16.15 11.67
N GLY A 261 -13.41 16.91 11.93
CA GLY A 261 -13.74 18.13 11.20
C GLY A 261 -15.05 18.04 10.41
N PRO A 262 -15.25 18.94 9.43
CA PRO A 262 -16.49 18.99 8.66
C PRO A 262 -16.67 17.75 7.77
N GLY A 263 -17.92 17.31 7.65
CA GLY A 263 -18.29 16.18 6.81
C GLY A 263 -19.79 15.87 6.87
N ALA A 264 -20.21 14.82 6.18
CA ALA A 264 -21.57 14.33 6.21
C ALA A 264 -21.60 12.80 6.34
N ALA A 265 -22.47 12.31 7.21
CA ALA A 265 -22.89 10.93 7.20
C ALA A 265 -24.01 10.74 6.17
N ILE A 266 -23.99 9.64 5.45
CA ILE A 266 -24.94 9.28 4.39
C ILE A 266 -25.46 7.89 4.71
N ASP A 267 -26.75 7.75 4.99
CA ASP A 267 -27.32 6.43 5.24
C ASP A 267 -27.53 5.62 3.95
N VAL A 268 -28.13 4.43 4.09
CA VAL A 268 -28.42 3.53 2.96
C VAL A 268 -29.50 4.05 2.02
N THR A 269 -30.34 4.98 2.47
CA THR A 269 -31.36 5.65 1.65
C THR A 269 -30.78 6.81 0.85
N GLY A 270 -29.61 7.31 1.26
CA GLY A 270 -28.96 8.48 0.69
C GLY A 270 -29.22 9.76 1.49
N ALA A 271 -29.95 9.70 2.61
CA ALA A 271 -30.16 10.85 3.47
C ALA A 271 -28.84 11.28 4.09
N MET A 272 -28.56 12.59 4.01
CA MET A 272 -27.33 13.18 4.49
C MET A 272 -27.53 13.91 5.82
N GLN A 273 -26.65 13.62 6.79
CA GLN A 273 -26.52 14.36 8.04
C GLN A 273 -25.17 15.09 8.05
N PRO A 274 -25.12 16.38 7.66
CA PRO A 274 -23.91 17.19 7.72
C PRO A 274 -23.58 17.62 9.15
N GLY A 275 -22.32 17.97 9.38
CA GLY A 275 -21.87 18.67 10.58
C GLY A 275 -20.38 18.55 10.87
N ILE A 276 -20.00 18.90 12.11
CA ILE A 276 -18.62 18.76 12.61
C ILE A 276 -18.50 17.45 13.39
N TRP A 277 -17.54 16.62 13.00
CA TRP A 277 -17.36 15.27 13.52
C TRP A 277 -16.10 15.15 14.36
N ARG A 278 -16.16 14.33 15.41
CA ARG A 278 -15.01 13.79 16.12
C ARG A 278 -15.25 12.32 16.42
N GLY A 279 -14.56 11.45 15.70
CA GLY A 279 -14.84 10.02 15.65
C GLY A 279 -16.30 9.77 15.23
N ALA A 280 -17.02 9.03 16.07
CA ALA A 280 -18.42 8.69 15.85
C ALA A 280 -19.42 9.79 16.27
N THR A 281 -18.93 10.90 16.82
CA THR A 281 -19.75 11.90 17.51
C THR A 281 -19.94 13.12 16.62
N LEU A 282 -21.21 13.50 16.42
CA LEU A 282 -21.58 14.77 15.83
C LEU A 282 -21.54 15.87 16.90
N LEU A 283 -20.66 16.85 16.73
CA LEU A 283 -20.48 17.95 17.69
C LEU A 283 -21.41 19.13 17.41
N SER A 284 -21.70 19.41 16.15
CA SER A 284 -22.60 20.48 15.73
C SER A 284 -23.20 20.22 14.34
N ARG A 285 -24.36 20.81 14.07
CA ARG A 285 -25.03 20.83 12.77
C ARG A 285 -24.87 22.21 12.15
#